data_AF-A0A5C7Z712-F1
#
_entry.id   AF-A0A5C7Z712-F1
#
_cell.length_a   1.000
_cell.length_b   1.000
_cell.length_c   1.000
_cell.angle_alpha   90.00
_cell.angle_beta   90.00
_cell.angle_gamma   90.00
#
_symmetry.space_group_name_H-M   'P 1'
#
loop_
_entity.id
_entity.type
_entity.pdbx_description
1 polymer ?
#
loop_
_entity_poly.entity_id
_entity_poly.type
_entity_poly.pdbx_seq_one_letter_code
_entity_poly.pdbx_strand_id
1 'polypeptide(L)'
;MAQADGLVLLGQFLQQVKSGRAQFSQVVTAVPKNGQPPRTRTSSGVLEFMRPGRFRFVYKKPFEQTLVADGQTLWLHDPDLQQVTARPQAQALAATPLALITSATQLSGLQADFLLQPEAARDGLQWVRATPRRADGQIRHALAGLRSGEHGPELAVLEVQDALGQRSVLTFSAFEINPALKADAFQFHPPAGTDVIRP
;
A
#
# COMPACT_ATOMS: atom_id res chain seq x y z
N MET A 1 -23.77 -1.09 15.92
CA MET A 1 -23.99 -0.69 14.51
C MET A 1 -22.68 -0.32 13.80
N ALA A 2 -21.71 0.34 14.46
CA ALA A 2 -20.40 0.70 13.88
C ALA A 2 -19.56 -0.42 13.23
N GLN A 3 -19.74 -1.69 13.63
CA GLN A 3 -18.92 -2.79 13.12
C GLN A 3 -19.27 -3.17 11.66
N ALA A 4 -20.51 -2.99 11.19
CA ALA A 4 -20.84 -3.29 9.79
C ALA A 4 -20.28 -2.23 8.82
N ASP A 5 -19.99 -1.03 9.32
CA ASP A 5 -19.72 0.15 8.49
C ASP A 5 -18.34 0.09 7.82
N GLY A 6 -17.34 -0.53 8.46
CA GLY A 6 -15.99 -0.65 7.88
C GLY A 6 -15.93 -1.47 6.60
N LEU A 7 -16.60 -2.63 6.56
CA LEU A 7 -16.65 -3.45 5.35
C LEU A 7 -17.46 -2.78 4.23
N VAL A 8 -18.55 -2.08 4.58
CA VAL A 8 -19.33 -1.30 3.63
C VAL A 8 -18.46 -0.21 3.01
N LEU A 9 -17.76 0.56 3.84
CA LEU A 9 -16.92 1.67 3.38
C LEU A 9 -15.72 1.19 2.57
N LEU A 10 -15.10 0.06 2.95
CA LEU A 10 -14.08 -0.60 2.13
C LEU A 10 -14.66 -1.03 0.77
N GLY A 11 -15.86 -1.62 0.75
CA GLY A 11 -16.53 -1.99 -0.50
C GLY A 11 -16.76 -0.78 -1.41
N GLN A 12 -17.25 0.33 -0.86
CA GLN A 12 -17.41 1.58 -1.58
C GLN A 12 -16.07 2.10 -2.11
N PHE A 13 -15.00 2.08 -1.30
CA PHE A 13 -13.66 2.49 -1.72
C PHE A 13 -13.15 1.68 -2.92
N LEU A 14 -13.32 0.36 -2.90
CA LEU A 14 -12.89 -0.51 -3.99
C LEU A 14 -13.69 -0.27 -5.27
N GLN A 15 -14.99 -0.01 -5.13
CA GLN A 15 -15.89 0.21 -6.26
C GLN A 15 -15.77 1.61 -6.87
N GLN A 16 -15.68 2.66 -6.07
CA GLN A 16 -15.77 4.05 -6.51
C GLN A 16 -14.41 4.66 -6.86
N VAL A 17 -13.34 4.24 -6.21
CA VAL A 17 -11.99 4.80 -6.43
C VAL A 17 -11.26 3.96 -7.48
N LYS A 18 -11.25 4.38 -8.73
CA LYS A 18 -10.53 3.71 -9.83
C LYS A 18 -9.09 4.19 -9.96
N SER A 19 -8.85 5.46 -9.68
CA SER A 19 -7.52 6.02 -9.48
C SER A 19 -7.49 6.85 -8.20
N GLY A 20 -6.30 7.07 -7.67
CA GLY A 20 -6.11 7.94 -6.53
C GLY A 20 -4.72 8.54 -6.50
N ARG A 21 -4.61 9.72 -5.90
CA ARG A 21 -3.34 10.35 -5.53
C ARG A 21 -3.40 10.72 -4.05
N ALA A 22 -2.34 10.47 -3.32
CA ALA A 22 -2.24 10.88 -1.93
C ALA A 22 -0.79 11.14 -1.54
N GLN A 23 -0.58 12.02 -0.57
CA GLN A 23 0.67 12.04 0.18
C GLN A 23 0.64 10.93 1.22
N PHE A 24 1.80 10.38 1.56
CA PHE A 24 1.90 9.40 2.64
C PHE A 24 3.05 9.71 3.60
N SER A 25 2.85 9.34 4.85
CA SER A 25 3.90 9.14 5.85
C SER A 25 3.87 7.69 6.30
N GLN A 26 5.02 7.02 6.24
CA GLN A 26 5.19 5.65 6.65
C GLN A 26 6.07 5.58 7.89
N VAL A 27 5.65 4.84 8.91
CA VAL A 27 6.48 4.48 10.05
C VAL A 27 6.64 2.97 10.10
N VAL A 28 7.87 2.49 10.00
CA VAL A 28 8.23 1.08 10.14
C VAL A 28 8.90 0.86 11.48
N THR A 29 8.29 0.05 12.33
CA THR A 29 8.75 -0.29 13.67
C THR A 29 9.21 -1.75 13.69
N ALA A 30 10.50 -1.96 13.90
CA ALA A 30 11.08 -3.29 14.05
C ALA A 30 10.72 -3.91 15.40
N VAL A 31 10.74 -5.24 15.46
CA VAL A 31 10.60 -5.96 16.74
C VAL A 31 11.78 -5.61 17.66
N PRO A 32 11.54 -5.28 18.94
CA PRO A 32 12.60 -5.07 19.93
C PRO A 32 13.56 -6.27 19.98
N LYS A 33 14.86 -5.99 20.08
CA LYS A 33 15.88 -7.00 20.35
C LYS A 33 16.56 -6.69 21.68
N ASN A 34 16.74 -7.69 22.53
CA ASN A 34 17.58 -7.64 23.73
C ASN A 34 17.25 -6.47 24.69
N GLY A 35 15.97 -6.19 24.93
CA GLY A 35 15.53 -5.14 25.86
C GLY A 35 15.74 -3.70 25.36
N GLN A 36 16.22 -3.51 24.12
CA GLN A 36 16.34 -2.18 23.51
C GLN A 36 14.99 -1.68 23.00
N PRO A 37 14.75 -0.35 22.98
CA PRO A 37 13.55 0.21 22.37
C PRO A 37 13.48 -0.19 20.88
N PRO A 38 12.26 -0.43 20.34
CA PRO A 38 12.10 -0.80 18.95
C PRO A 38 12.61 0.31 18.04
N ARG A 39 13.41 -0.07 17.03
CA ARG A 39 13.90 0.87 16.04
C ARG A 39 12.77 1.27 15.11
N THR A 40 12.63 2.57 14.88
CA THR A 40 11.63 3.14 13.97
C THR A 40 12.32 3.80 12.79
N ARG A 41 11.82 3.53 11.58
CA ARG A 41 12.18 4.26 10.36
C ARG A 41 10.96 4.98 9.85
N THR A 42 11.10 6.28 9.63
CA THR A 42 10.03 7.12 9.07
C THR A 42 10.39 7.48 7.64
N SER A 43 9.43 7.34 6.74
CA SER A 43 9.56 7.74 5.34
C SER A 43 8.34 8.55 4.91
N SER A 44 8.47 9.40 3.89
CA SER A 44 7.31 10.13 3.35
C SER A 44 7.41 10.28 1.85
N GLY A 45 6.27 10.48 1.20
CA GLY A 45 6.23 10.48 -0.25
C GLY A 45 4.86 10.74 -0.84
N VAL A 46 4.71 10.36 -2.11
CA VAL A 46 3.47 10.44 -2.87
C VAL A 46 3.14 9.05 -3.42
N LEU A 47 1.88 8.68 -3.29
CA LEU A 47 1.26 7.52 -3.91
C LEU A 47 0.36 8.02 -5.05
N GLU A 48 0.52 7.43 -6.22
CA GLU A 48 -0.47 7.48 -7.31
C GLU A 48 -0.82 6.06 -7.70
N PHE A 49 -2.10 5.76 -7.91
CA PHE A 49 -2.51 4.44 -8.38
C PHE A 49 -3.65 4.53 -9.38
N MET A 50 -3.73 3.52 -10.23
CA MET A 50 -4.82 3.28 -11.14
C MET A 50 -5.10 1.78 -11.20
N ARG A 51 -6.33 1.41 -10.87
CA ARG A 51 -6.75 0.01 -10.86
C ARG A 51 -7.03 -0.47 -12.29
N PRO A 52 -6.79 -1.76 -12.58
CA PRO A 52 -6.13 -2.73 -11.71
C PRO A 52 -4.60 -2.60 -11.78
N GLY A 53 -3.93 -2.76 -10.63
CA GLY A 53 -2.52 -3.16 -10.56
C GLY A 53 -1.48 -2.12 -10.99
N ARG A 54 -1.84 -0.87 -11.32
CA ARG A 54 -0.86 0.16 -11.63
C ARG A 54 -0.70 1.12 -10.47
N PHE A 55 0.54 1.40 -10.10
CA PHE A 55 0.85 2.40 -9.08
C PHE A 55 2.26 2.95 -9.20
N ARG A 56 2.46 4.10 -8.56
CA ARG A 56 3.74 4.76 -8.39
C ARG A 56 3.85 5.26 -6.96
N PHE A 57 4.80 4.73 -6.22
CA PHE A 57 5.23 5.27 -4.93
C PHE A 57 6.54 6.02 -5.13
N VAL A 58 6.54 7.31 -4.81
CA VAL A 58 7.75 8.13 -4.79
C VAL A 58 8.05 8.46 -3.34
N TYR A 59 9.04 7.80 -2.75
CA TYR A 59 9.61 8.15 -1.46
C TYR A 59 10.49 9.38 -1.66
N LYS A 60 10.27 10.42 -0.85
CA LYS A 60 11.01 11.69 -0.88
C LYS A 60 11.96 11.85 0.30
N LYS A 61 11.64 11.22 1.44
CA LYS A 61 12.46 11.31 2.65
C LYS A 61 12.49 9.95 3.37
N PRO A 62 13.57 9.64 4.10
CA PRO A 62 14.86 10.35 4.12
C PRO A 62 15.72 10.08 2.89
N PHE A 63 15.43 9.00 2.15
CA PHE A 63 16.12 8.62 0.93
C PHE A 63 15.10 8.59 -0.21
N GLU A 64 15.52 9.04 -1.37
CA GLU A 64 14.67 9.00 -2.56
C GLU A 64 14.61 7.57 -3.09
N GLN A 65 13.42 7.03 -3.27
CA GLN A 65 13.21 5.72 -3.87
C GLN A 65 11.91 5.76 -4.67
N THR A 66 11.89 5.12 -5.83
CA THR A 66 10.67 5.02 -6.63
C THR A 66 10.29 3.57 -6.83
N LEU A 67 9.05 3.22 -6.50
CA LEU A 67 8.46 1.92 -6.77
C LEU A 67 7.33 2.10 -7.79
N VAL A 68 7.47 1.52 -8.99
CA VAL A 68 6.48 1.58 -10.06
C VAL A 68 5.98 0.19 -10.41
N ALA A 69 4.66 0.02 -10.35
CA ALA A 69 3.97 -1.13 -10.91
C ALA A 69 3.28 -0.70 -12.21
N ASP A 70 3.74 -1.24 -13.33
CA ASP A 70 3.23 -0.89 -14.66
C ASP A 70 2.08 -1.80 -15.13
N GLY A 71 1.75 -2.84 -14.34
CA GLY A 71 0.78 -3.89 -14.65
C GLY A 71 1.42 -5.24 -14.96
N GLN A 72 2.73 -5.28 -15.21
CA GLN A 72 3.49 -6.50 -15.55
C GLN A 72 4.75 -6.63 -14.70
N THR A 73 5.48 -5.53 -14.53
CA THR A 73 6.75 -5.45 -13.82
C THR A 73 6.65 -4.48 -12.66
N LEU A 74 7.22 -4.91 -11.52
CA LEU A 74 7.49 -4.03 -10.40
C LEU A 74 8.93 -3.54 -10.52
N TRP A 75 9.09 -2.23 -10.73
CA TRP A 75 10.36 -1.53 -10.82
C TRP A 75 10.64 -0.85 -9.49
N LEU A 76 11.76 -1.18 -8.86
CA LEU A 76 12.30 -0.46 -7.71
C LEU A 76 13.54 0.29 -8.17
N HIS A 77 13.50 1.61 -8.14
CA HIS A 77 14.62 2.49 -8.45
C HIS A 77 15.16 3.12 -7.18
N ASP A 78 16.45 2.91 -6.96
CA ASP A 78 17.24 3.57 -5.93
C ASP A 78 18.28 4.46 -6.62
N PRO A 79 18.04 5.78 -6.70
CA PRO A 79 18.94 6.73 -7.37
C PRO A 79 20.30 6.85 -6.67
N ASP A 80 20.35 6.72 -5.34
CA ASP A 80 21.59 6.83 -4.57
C ASP A 80 22.54 5.67 -4.90
N LEU A 81 21.98 4.48 -5.18
CA LEU A 81 22.74 3.31 -5.61
C LEU A 81 22.90 3.21 -7.13
N GLN A 82 22.30 4.13 -7.90
CA GLN A 82 22.17 4.05 -9.36
C GLN A 82 21.71 2.66 -9.81
N GLN A 83 20.72 2.10 -9.11
CA GLN A 83 20.26 0.73 -9.32
C GLN A 83 18.75 0.67 -9.54
N VAL A 84 18.32 -0.18 -10.48
CA VAL A 84 16.94 -0.56 -10.73
C VAL A 84 16.81 -2.07 -10.57
N THR A 85 15.87 -2.50 -9.73
CA THR A 85 15.47 -3.90 -9.64
C THR A 85 14.13 -4.08 -10.33
N ALA A 86 14.06 -5.02 -11.27
CA ALA A 86 12.86 -5.34 -12.03
C ALA A 86 12.40 -6.77 -11.74
N ARG A 87 11.17 -6.92 -11.23
CA ARG A 87 10.61 -8.24 -10.86
C ARG A 87 9.21 -8.43 -11.45
N PRO A 88 8.79 -9.67 -11.77
CA PRO A 88 7.42 -9.95 -12.15
C PRO A 88 6.45 -9.43 -11.09
N GLN A 89 5.54 -8.53 -11.48
CA GLN A 89 4.69 -7.80 -10.55
C GLN A 89 3.81 -8.73 -9.73
N ALA A 90 3.23 -9.75 -10.36
CA ALA A 90 2.37 -10.72 -9.67
C ALA A 90 3.08 -11.39 -8.48
N GLN A 91 4.35 -11.78 -8.66
CA GLN A 91 5.15 -12.41 -7.61
C GLN A 91 5.60 -11.40 -6.56
N ALA A 92 6.02 -10.21 -6.99
CA ALA A 92 6.53 -9.20 -6.08
C ALA A 92 5.43 -8.58 -5.20
N LEU A 93 4.21 -8.45 -5.71
CA LEU A 93 3.07 -7.89 -4.97
C LEU A 93 2.37 -8.91 -4.08
N ALA A 94 2.44 -10.21 -4.37
CA ALA A 94 1.76 -11.26 -3.60
C ALA A 94 2.07 -11.24 -2.09
N ALA A 95 3.20 -10.62 -1.70
CA ALA A 95 3.65 -10.52 -0.32
C ALA A 95 3.61 -9.09 0.26
N THR A 96 3.01 -8.11 -0.44
CA THR A 96 3.08 -6.70 -0.04
C THR A 96 1.71 -6.11 0.33
N PRO A 97 1.66 -5.25 1.35
CA PRO A 97 0.45 -4.50 1.70
C PRO A 97 -0.08 -3.59 0.60
N LEU A 98 0.82 -3.15 -0.26
CA LEU A 98 0.54 -2.30 -1.41
C LEU A 98 -0.46 -2.96 -2.36
N ALA A 99 -0.37 -4.28 -2.52
CA ALA A 99 -1.31 -5.06 -3.31
C ALA A 99 -2.75 -4.86 -2.84
N LEU A 100 -2.99 -4.79 -1.52
CA LEU A 100 -4.32 -4.59 -0.94
C LEU A 100 -4.97 -3.28 -1.41
N ILE A 101 -4.17 -2.23 -1.62
CA ILE A 101 -4.65 -0.92 -2.08
C ILE A 101 -4.90 -0.93 -3.59
N THR A 102 -3.99 -1.54 -4.36
CA THR A 102 -3.89 -1.26 -5.80
C THR A 102 -4.44 -2.38 -6.70
N SER A 103 -4.59 -3.61 -6.21
CA SER A 103 -5.04 -4.73 -7.05
C SER A 103 -6.55 -4.97 -6.98
N ALA A 104 -7.16 -4.84 -5.80
CA ALA A 104 -8.55 -5.17 -5.61
C ALA A 104 -9.49 -4.08 -6.15
N THR A 105 -10.50 -4.52 -6.89
CA THR A 105 -11.60 -3.68 -7.41
C THR A 105 -12.94 -3.99 -6.75
N GLN A 106 -13.01 -5.08 -5.97
CA GLN A 106 -14.19 -5.56 -5.26
C GLN A 106 -13.79 -6.35 -4.02
N LEU A 107 -14.68 -6.40 -3.02
CA LEU A 107 -14.46 -7.12 -1.77
C LEU A 107 -14.22 -8.62 -2.00
N SER A 108 -14.95 -9.24 -2.93
CA SER A 108 -14.80 -10.67 -3.26
C SER A 108 -13.37 -11.02 -3.72
N GLY A 109 -12.72 -10.11 -4.45
CA GLY A 109 -11.32 -10.26 -4.86
C GLY A 109 -10.37 -10.27 -3.66
N LEU A 110 -10.58 -9.40 -2.67
CA LEU A 110 -9.83 -9.47 -1.41
C LEU A 110 -10.18 -10.71 -0.60
N GLN A 111 -11.46 -11.11 -0.57
CA GLN A 111 -11.93 -12.25 0.21
C GLN A 111 -11.41 -13.60 -0.28
N ALA A 112 -10.94 -13.68 -1.53
CA ALA A 112 -10.29 -14.86 -2.09
C ALA A 112 -8.96 -15.16 -1.36
N ASP A 113 -8.18 -14.12 -1.05
CA ASP A 113 -6.86 -14.26 -0.42
C ASP A 113 -6.88 -13.93 1.09
N PHE A 114 -7.85 -13.16 1.56
CA PHE A 114 -7.93 -12.67 2.93
C PHE A 114 -9.29 -12.99 3.59
N LEU A 115 -9.25 -13.31 4.88
CA LEU A 115 -10.40 -13.17 5.75
C LEU A 115 -10.54 -11.70 6.14
N LEU A 116 -11.64 -11.07 5.74
CA LEU A 116 -11.95 -9.68 6.09
C LEU A 116 -12.87 -9.64 7.31
N GLN A 117 -12.46 -8.87 8.32
CA GLN A 117 -13.23 -8.71 9.56
C GLN A 117 -13.29 -7.23 9.92
N PRO A 118 -14.47 -6.69 10.25
CA PRO A 118 -14.53 -5.34 10.77
C PRO A 118 -13.99 -5.26 12.19
N GLU A 119 -13.36 -4.14 12.50
CA GLU A 119 -12.79 -3.82 13.80
C GLU A 119 -13.54 -2.62 14.41
N ALA A 120 -13.33 -2.40 15.72
CA ALA A 120 -13.93 -1.27 16.39
C ALA A 120 -13.46 0.06 15.76
N ALA A 121 -14.42 0.96 15.53
CA ALA A 121 -14.11 2.31 15.08
C ALA A 121 -13.25 3.04 16.13
N ARG A 122 -12.21 3.72 15.66
CA ARG A 122 -11.28 4.50 16.51
C ARG A 122 -10.64 5.60 15.69
N ASP A 123 -10.28 6.69 16.35
CA ASP A 123 -9.62 7.86 15.74
C ASP A 123 -10.43 8.47 14.57
N GLY A 124 -11.77 8.35 14.64
CA GLY A 124 -12.68 8.78 13.57
C GLY A 124 -12.67 7.90 12.32
N LEU A 125 -12.05 6.72 12.38
CA LEU A 125 -11.92 5.79 11.26
C LEU A 125 -12.73 4.52 11.49
N GLN A 126 -13.28 3.98 10.40
CA GLN A 126 -13.84 2.64 10.33
C GLN A 126 -12.73 1.67 9.90
N TRP A 127 -12.55 0.59 10.66
CA TRP A 127 -11.42 -0.30 10.48
C TRP A 127 -11.84 -1.65 9.92
N VAL A 128 -11.05 -2.16 8.98
CA VAL A 128 -11.17 -3.53 8.47
C VAL A 128 -9.83 -4.24 8.61
N ARG A 129 -9.83 -5.37 9.31
CA ARG A 129 -8.71 -6.32 9.34
C ARG A 129 -8.80 -7.24 8.13
N ALA A 130 -7.67 -7.40 7.44
CA ALA A 130 -7.45 -8.40 6.42
C ALA A 130 -6.38 -9.39 6.90
N THR A 131 -6.78 -10.63 7.15
CA THR A 131 -5.87 -11.72 7.57
C THR A 131 -5.68 -12.69 6.40
N PRO A 132 -4.46 -12.94 5.91
CA PRO A 132 -4.24 -13.91 4.85
C PRO A 132 -4.85 -15.27 5.18
N ARG A 133 -5.49 -15.91 4.20
CA ARG A 133 -6.03 -17.28 4.35
C ARG A 133 -4.94 -18.34 4.33
N ARG A 134 -3.81 -18.05 3.68
CA ARG A 134 -2.61 -18.91 3.68
C ARG A 134 -1.54 -18.28 4.58
N ALA A 135 -0.95 -19.11 5.44
CA ALA A 135 0.01 -18.68 6.46
C ALA A 135 1.48 -18.71 5.98
N ASP A 136 1.72 -19.01 4.71
CA ASP A 136 3.04 -19.04 4.06
C ASP A 136 3.53 -17.65 3.60
N GLY A 137 2.68 -16.63 3.73
CA GLY A 137 2.97 -15.27 3.30
C GLY A 137 3.86 -14.46 4.25
N GLN A 138 4.40 -13.37 3.74
CA GLN A 138 5.20 -12.41 4.53
C GLN A 138 4.33 -11.52 5.45
N ILE A 139 3.01 -11.55 5.31
CA ILE A 139 2.08 -10.70 6.07
C ILE A 139 1.36 -11.57 7.12
N ARG A 140 1.28 -11.08 8.36
CA ARG A 140 0.43 -11.66 9.40
C ARG A 140 -1.00 -11.12 9.31
N HIS A 141 -1.14 -9.81 9.19
CA HIS A 141 -2.40 -9.14 8.90
C HIS A 141 -2.17 -7.71 8.42
N ALA A 142 -3.20 -7.14 7.81
CA ALA A 142 -3.30 -5.72 7.53
C ALA A 142 -4.58 -5.13 8.13
N LEU A 143 -4.56 -3.83 8.41
CA LEU A 143 -5.66 -3.03 8.92
C LEU A 143 -5.83 -1.82 8.01
N ALA A 144 -6.99 -1.69 7.36
CA ALA A 144 -7.37 -0.53 6.59
C ALA A 144 -8.28 0.36 7.44
N GLY A 145 -7.83 1.57 7.73
CA GLY A 145 -8.62 2.62 8.35
C GLY A 145 -9.21 3.53 7.29
N LEU A 146 -10.52 3.52 7.15
CA LEU A 146 -11.27 4.27 6.16
C LEU A 146 -12.14 5.34 6.81
N ARG A 147 -12.46 6.38 6.06
CA ARG A 147 -13.46 7.39 6.44
C ARG A 147 -14.27 7.82 5.22
N SER A 148 -15.44 8.37 5.47
CA SER A 148 -16.19 9.11 4.45
C SER A 148 -15.55 10.48 4.29
N GLY A 149 -14.94 10.73 3.14
CA GLY A 149 -14.46 12.05 2.74
C GLY A 149 -15.53 12.85 2.01
N GLU A 150 -15.24 14.11 1.73
CA GLU A 150 -16.15 15.03 1.01
C GLU A 150 -16.51 14.51 -0.39
N HIS A 151 -15.55 13.87 -1.06
CA HIS A 151 -15.68 13.39 -2.43
C HIS A 151 -15.92 11.87 -2.54
N GLY A 152 -16.13 11.20 -1.41
CA GLY A 152 -16.33 9.75 -1.35
C GLY A 152 -15.44 9.05 -0.31
N PRO A 153 -15.41 7.71 -0.31
CA PRO A 153 -14.63 6.94 0.65
C PRO A 153 -13.13 7.15 0.46
N GLU A 154 -12.41 7.38 1.56
CA GLU A 154 -10.96 7.58 1.58
C GLU A 154 -10.27 6.50 2.40
N LEU A 155 -9.13 6.02 1.91
CA LEU A 155 -8.19 5.24 2.72
C LEU A 155 -7.31 6.21 3.51
N ALA A 156 -7.52 6.30 4.82
CA ALA A 156 -6.76 7.20 5.69
C ALA A 156 -5.49 6.54 6.25
N VAL A 157 -5.57 5.26 6.60
CA VAL A 157 -4.45 4.53 7.20
C VAL A 157 -4.41 3.11 6.65
N LEU A 158 -3.21 2.62 6.34
CA LEU A 158 -2.93 1.21 6.15
C LEU A 158 -1.86 0.78 7.15
N GLU A 159 -2.22 -0.09 8.06
CA GLU A 159 -1.30 -0.73 8.99
C GLU A 159 -1.08 -2.18 8.60
N VAL A 160 0.15 -2.65 8.73
CA VAL A 160 0.55 -4.01 8.39
C VAL A 160 1.44 -4.54 9.48
N GLN A 161 1.18 -5.77 9.87
CA GLN A 161 2.13 -6.58 10.62
C GLN A 161 2.63 -7.70 9.72
N ASP A 162 3.95 -7.79 9.56
CA ASP A 162 4.58 -8.88 8.82
C ASP A 162 4.67 -10.16 9.68
N ALA A 163 5.07 -11.28 9.08
CA ALA A 163 5.21 -12.56 9.77
C ALA A 163 6.25 -12.50 10.91
N LEU A 164 7.28 -11.68 10.74
CA LEU A 164 8.37 -11.46 11.71
C LEU A 164 7.98 -10.53 12.86
N GLY A 165 6.80 -9.90 12.80
CA GLY A 165 6.27 -8.98 13.81
C GLY A 165 6.64 -7.52 13.59
N GLN A 166 7.33 -7.17 12.50
CA GLN A 166 7.54 -5.78 12.10
C GLN A 166 6.19 -5.12 11.80
N ARG A 167 6.00 -3.89 12.29
CA ARG A 167 4.80 -3.10 12.07
C ARG A 167 5.09 -1.96 11.11
N SER A 168 4.33 -1.83 10.04
CA SER A 168 4.41 -0.74 9.09
C SER A 168 3.08 0.02 9.06
N VAL A 169 3.10 1.31 9.33
CA VAL A 169 1.91 2.17 9.34
C VAL A 169 2.08 3.24 8.27
N LEU A 170 1.26 3.19 7.23
CA LEU A 170 1.15 4.21 6.19
C LEU A 170 -0.07 5.09 6.50
N THR A 171 0.14 6.37 6.71
CA THR A 171 -0.91 7.38 6.88
C THR A 171 -1.00 8.22 5.63
N PHE A 172 -2.20 8.37 5.07
CA PHE A 172 -2.45 9.12 3.85
C PHE A 172 -3.08 10.47 4.16
N SER A 173 -2.68 11.48 3.39
CA SER A 173 -3.23 12.84 3.44
C SER A 173 -3.37 13.41 2.03
N ALA A 174 -4.15 14.49 1.89
CA ALA A 174 -4.46 15.12 0.60
C ALA A 174 -4.91 14.07 -0.45
N PHE A 175 -5.88 13.25 -0.08
CA PHE A 175 -6.36 12.15 -0.92
C PHE A 175 -7.26 12.71 -2.03
N GLU A 176 -6.84 12.54 -3.28
CA GLU A 176 -7.62 12.86 -4.48
C GLU A 176 -8.22 11.57 -5.02
N ILE A 177 -9.56 11.54 -5.14
CA ILE A 177 -10.30 10.41 -5.73
C ILE A 177 -10.42 10.65 -7.23
N ASN A 178 -10.08 9.62 -8.02
CA ASN A 178 -10.18 9.62 -9.48
C ASN A 178 -9.53 10.83 -10.17
N PRO A 179 -8.32 11.27 -9.78
CA PRO A 179 -7.66 12.39 -10.44
C PRO A 179 -7.35 12.03 -11.89
N ALA A 180 -7.29 13.06 -12.74
CA ALA A 180 -6.78 12.94 -14.10
C ALA A 180 -5.28 12.63 -14.05
N LEU A 181 -4.92 11.36 -14.19
CA LEU A 181 -3.53 10.91 -14.29
C LEU A 181 -3.11 10.85 -15.75
N LYS A 182 -1.85 11.18 -16.04
CA LYS A 182 -1.30 11.07 -17.40
C LYS A 182 -1.23 9.60 -17.82
N ALA A 183 -1.35 9.36 -19.14
CA ALA A 183 -1.31 8.01 -19.71
C ALA A 183 0.00 7.26 -19.43
N ASP A 184 1.09 8.00 -19.23
CA ASP A 184 2.45 7.52 -18.98
C ASP A 184 2.84 7.51 -17.49
N ALA A 185 1.93 7.86 -16.56
CA ALA A 185 2.24 8.01 -15.13
C ALA A 185 2.87 6.76 -14.49
N PHE A 186 2.58 5.59 -15.05
CA PHE A 186 3.04 4.28 -14.56
C PHE A 186 4.07 3.61 -15.46
N GLN A 187 4.49 4.27 -16.54
CA GLN A 187 5.59 3.78 -17.35
C GLN A 187 6.91 4.11 -16.65
N PHE A 188 7.77 3.11 -16.48
CA PHE A 188 9.09 3.30 -15.90
C PHE A 188 10.17 3.01 -16.95
N HIS A 189 11.01 4.01 -17.18
CA HIS A 189 12.20 3.89 -18.01
C HIS A 189 13.40 4.06 -17.09
N PRO A 190 14.25 3.02 -16.94
CA PRO A 190 15.49 3.14 -16.17
C PRO A 190 16.33 4.32 -16.68
N PRO A 191 16.82 5.21 -15.79
CA PRO A 191 17.71 6.29 -16.21
C PRO A 191 18.98 5.76 -16.88
N ALA A 192 19.59 6.58 -17.73
CA ALA A 192 20.85 6.23 -18.37
C ALA A 192 21.95 6.03 -17.31
N GLY A 193 22.75 4.97 -17.45
CA GLY A 193 23.84 4.64 -16.53
C GLY A 193 23.40 3.93 -15.24
N THR A 194 22.13 3.59 -15.10
CA THR A 194 21.59 2.82 -13.97
C THR A 194 21.70 1.32 -14.23
N ASP A 195 22.21 0.55 -13.27
CA ASP A 195 22.27 -0.91 -13.38
C ASP A 195 20.87 -1.53 -13.23
N VAL A 196 20.52 -2.49 -14.09
CA VAL A 196 19.18 -3.11 -14.11
C VAL A 196 19.28 -4.58 -13.74
N ILE A 197 18.91 -4.90 -12.51
CA ILE A 197 18.94 -6.24 -11.95
C ILE A 197 17.58 -6.94 -12.14
N ARG A 198 17.60 -8.16 -12.66
CA ARG A 198 16.44 -9.05 -12.80
C ARG A 198 16.71 -10.36 -12.05
N PRO A 199 16.39 -10.42 -10.76
CA PRO A 199 16.61 -11.59 -9.92
C PRO A 199 15.57 -12.70 -10.16
#